data_AF-A0A959KI24-F1
#
_entry.id   AF-A0A959KI24-F1
#
_cell.length_a   1.000
_cell.length_b   1.000
_cell.length_c   1.000
_cell.angle_alpha   90.00
_cell.angle_beta   90.00
_cell.angle_gamma   90.00
#
_symmetry.space_group_name_H-M   'P 1'
#
loop_
_entity.id
_entity.type
_entity.pdbx_description
1 polymer ?
#
loop_
_entity_poly.entity_id
_entity_poly.type
_entity_poly.pdbx_seq_one_letter_code
_entity_poly.pdbx_strand_id
1 'polypeptide(L)'
;MRKNYMLLLLLALLTGAFRVSAQDSELSPHALSTKLLFLDYAIPNGASLDTLGISNGVELAYIRNINNYLNLAFPAKIELANVSGYINKRTIVSADAVLQLQYYREDFWVVPYIFGGGGIASEEFDVNRVEFPMGVGANIRLGPNSYLNLQGEYRKSQSEDRDNLQYGIGYWFRLGPRDPNTIDQDNDGISDAADQCPTEAGPAATFGCPDTDLDGVAD
;
A
#
# COMPACT_ATOMS: atom_id res chain seq x y z
N MET A 1 -16.52 26.28 34.30
CA MET A 1 -16.34 26.80 32.92
C MET A 1 -14.91 26.54 32.46
N ARG A 2 -14.62 25.36 31.86
CA ARG A 2 -13.36 25.07 31.16
C ARG A 2 -13.70 25.01 29.67
N LYS A 3 -13.16 25.93 28.89
CA LYS A 3 -13.47 26.11 27.47
C LYS A 3 -12.74 25.04 26.64
N ASN A 4 -13.50 24.22 25.91
CA ASN A 4 -13.03 23.15 25.02
C ASN A 4 -12.46 23.70 23.70
N TYR A 5 -11.34 24.42 23.74
CA TYR A 5 -10.68 24.89 22.52
C TYR A 5 -9.91 23.79 21.76
N MET A 6 -9.65 22.64 22.40
CA MET A 6 -8.90 21.53 21.79
C MET A 6 -9.73 20.78 20.73
N LEU A 7 -11.05 20.72 20.88
CA LEU A 7 -11.96 20.05 19.92
C LEU A 7 -12.19 20.91 18.67
N LEU A 8 -12.17 22.23 18.80
CA LEU A 8 -12.30 23.18 17.68
C LEU A 8 -11.00 23.29 16.85
N LEU A 9 -9.83 23.14 17.49
CA LEU A 9 -8.53 23.07 16.79
C LEU A 9 -8.38 21.76 15.99
N LEU A 10 -8.86 20.63 16.52
CA LEU A 10 -8.89 19.34 15.81
C LEU A 10 -9.86 19.36 14.61
N LEU A 11 -11.01 20.04 14.75
CA LEU A 11 -11.99 20.18 13.67
C LEU A 11 -11.53 21.17 12.58
N ALA A 12 -10.71 22.18 12.93
CA ALA A 12 -10.09 23.10 11.98
C ALA A 12 -8.90 22.47 11.23
N LEU A 13 -8.18 21.52 11.85
CA LEU A 13 -7.16 20.72 11.16
C LEU A 13 -7.76 19.70 10.18
N LEU A 14 -8.99 19.22 10.41
CA LEU A 14 -9.70 18.35 9.48
C LEU A 14 -10.23 19.07 8.22
N THR A 15 -10.49 20.37 8.29
CA THR A 15 -11.04 21.15 7.15
C THR A 15 -9.98 21.87 6.32
N GLY A 16 -8.74 21.97 6.80
CA GLY A 16 -7.63 22.65 6.10
C GLY A 16 -6.85 21.80 5.09
N ALA A 17 -7.05 20.48 5.02
CA ALA A 17 -6.23 19.58 4.20
C ALA A 17 -6.81 19.24 2.81
N PHE A 18 -8.03 19.70 2.47
CA PHE A 18 -8.66 19.39 1.17
C PHE A 18 -8.57 20.53 0.17
N ARG A 19 -7.33 20.93 -0.14
CA ARG A 19 -6.98 21.57 -1.42
C ARG A 19 -5.73 20.89 -1.97
N VAL A 20 -5.79 19.56 -2.10
CA VAL A 20 -4.86 18.84 -2.96
C VAL A 20 -5.25 19.21 -4.38
N SER A 21 -4.37 19.94 -5.07
CA SER A 21 -4.46 20.13 -6.51
C SER A 21 -4.59 18.74 -7.13
N ALA A 22 -5.68 18.54 -7.88
CA ALA A 22 -5.79 17.41 -8.78
C ALA A 22 -4.73 17.62 -9.87
N GLN A 23 -3.51 17.13 -9.64
CA GLN A 23 -2.64 16.68 -10.72
C GLN A 23 -3.19 15.31 -11.11
N ASP A 24 -3.55 15.17 -12.38
CA ASP A 24 -4.07 13.94 -12.96
C ASP A 24 -3.20 12.76 -12.53
N SER A 25 -3.76 11.89 -11.67
CA SER A 25 -3.05 10.68 -11.28
C SER A 25 -3.15 9.71 -12.44
N GLU A 26 -2.01 9.37 -13.04
CA GLU A 26 -1.90 8.34 -14.09
C GLU A 26 -2.41 6.95 -13.63
N LEU A 27 -2.54 6.79 -12.31
CA LEU A 27 -3.01 5.60 -11.62
C LEU A 27 -4.52 5.64 -11.40
N SER A 28 -5.20 4.52 -11.67
CA SER A 28 -6.61 4.35 -11.29
C SER A 28 -6.78 4.62 -9.78
N PRO A 29 -7.79 5.40 -9.36
CA PRO A 29 -7.89 5.88 -7.98
C PRO A 29 -8.20 4.78 -6.96
N HIS A 30 -8.58 3.59 -7.40
CA HIS A 30 -9.06 2.50 -6.57
C HIS A 30 -8.29 1.21 -6.86
N ALA A 31 -8.02 0.42 -5.83
CA ALA A 31 -7.45 -0.91 -5.92
C ALA A 31 -7.98 -1.82 -4.81
N LEU A 32 -7.93 -3.12 -5.07
CA LEU A 32 -8.19 -4.18 -4.12
C LEU A 32 -6.94 -5.03 -3.93
N SER A 33 -6.67 -5.48 -2.71
CA SER A 33 -5.59 -6.41 -2.44
C SER A 33 -6.08 -7.55 -1.56
N THR A 34 -5.60 -8.75 -1.85
CA THR A 34 -5.81 -9.94 -1.02
C THR A 34 -4.47 -10.56 -0.70
N LYS A 35 -4.24 -10.98 0.56
CA LYS A 35 -2.99 -11.62 0.98
C LYS A 35 -3.23 -12.85 1.83
N LEU A 36 -2.34 -13.81 1.69
CA LEU A 36 -2.09 -14.85 2.69
C LEU A 36 -1.04 -14.32 3.66
N LEU A 37 -1.28 -14.48 4.95
CA LEU A 37 -0.44 -13.98 6.02
C LEU A 37 0.18 -15.13 6.79
N PHE A 38 1.45 -14.97 7.15
CA PHE A 38 2.20 -15.82 8.07
C PHE A 38 2.63 -14.96 9.25
N LEU A 39 2.25 -15.34 10.46
CA LEU A 39 2.38 -14.50 11.64
C LEU A 39 3.22 -15.17 12.72
N ASP A 40 3.93 -14.32 13.45
CA ASP A 40 4.72 -14.68 14.61
C ASP A 40 4.46 -13.71 15.77
N TYR A 41 3.86 -14.24 16.84
CA TYR A 41 3.62 -13.57 18.12
C TYR A 41 4.66 -13.97 19.19
N ALA A 42 5.62 -14.84 18.89
CA ALA A 42 6.58 -15.34 19.86
C ALA A 42 7.82 -14.44 19.93
N ILE A 43 8.55 -14.29 18.82
CA ILE A 43 9.82 -13.55 18.78
C ILE A 43 9.65 -12.08 19.20
N PRO A 44 8.63 -11.34 18.72
CA PRO A 44 8.44 -9.95 19.12
C PRO A 44 8.21 -9.75 20.63
N ASN A 45 7.73 -10.78 21.32
CA ASN A 45 7.42 -10.75 22.76
C ASN A 45 8.47 -11.50 23.60
N GLY A 46 9.71 -11.62 23.12
CA GLY A 46 10.85 -12.09 23.91
C GLY A 46 11.06 -13.61 23.93
N ALA A 47 10.34 -14.36 23.09
CA ALA A 47 10.56 -15.80 22.97
C ALA A 47 11.80 -16.14 22.11
N SER A 48 12.37 -17.32 22.33
CA SER A 48 13.51 -17.84 21.54
C SER A 48 13.04 -18.40 20.19
N LEU A 49 13.92 -18.40 19.19
CA LEU A 49 13.62 -18.86 17.81
C LEU A 49 13.04 -20.30 17.77
N ASP A 50 13.37 -21.13 18.75
CA ASP A 50 12.92 -22.52 18.86
C ASP A 50 11.42 -22.66 19.21
N THR A 51 10.75 -21.58 19.58
CA THR A 51 9.31 -21.54 19.92
C THR A 51 8.41 -21.10 18.76
N LEU A 52 8.95 -21.10 17.53
CA LEU A 52 8.25 -20.71 16.30
C LEU A 52 6.93 -21.48 16.09
N GLY A 53 5.83 -20.85 16.50
CA GLY A 53 4.47 -21.32 16.25
C GLY A 53 3.88 -20.59 15.05
N ILE A 54 4.16 -21.05 13.82
CA ILE A 54 3.68 -20.41 12.59
C ILE A 54 2.15 -20.31 12.63
N SER A 55 1.68 -19.07 12.64
CA SER A 55 0.28 -18.69 12.59
C SER A 55 -0.07 -18.23 11.18
N ASN A 56 -1.34 -18.34 10.79
CA ASN A 56 -1.74 -18.01 9.42
C ASN A 56 -2.97 -17.12 9.43
N GLY A 57 -3.11 -16.30 8.39
CA GLY A 57 -4.26 -15.43 8.23
C GLY A 57 -4.51 -15.05 6.77
N VAL A 58 -5.58 -14.30 6.57
CA VAL A 58 -5.93 -13.70 5.29
C VAL A 58 -6.19 -12.22 5.48
N GLU A 59 -5.79 -11.43 4.50
CA GLU A 59 -6.06 -9.99 4.41
C GLU A 59 -6.87 -9.69 3.17
N LEU A 60 -7.86 -8.81 3.31
CA LEU A 60 -8.53 -8.11 2.23
C LEU A 60 -8.39 -6.61 2.49
N ALA A 61 -7.84 -5.87 1.54
CA ALA A 61 -7.64 -4.42 1.65
C ALA A 61 -8.27 -3.69 0.49
N TYR A 62 -9.00 -2.62 0.80
CA TYR A 62 -9.34 -1.59 -0.17
C TYR A 62 -8.29 -0.49 -0.12
N ILE A 63 -7.83 -0.04 -1.29
CA ILE A 63 -6.72 0.90 -1.41
C ILE A 63 -7.17 2.04 -2.32
N ARG A 64 -7.01 3.26 -1.83
CA ARG A 64 -7.25 4.49 -2.57
C ARG A 64 -5.90 5.13 -2.91
N ASN A 65 -5.57 5.17 -4.19
CA ASN A 65 -4.37 5.85 -4.67
C ASN A 65 -4.66 7.35 -4.68
N ILE A 66 -3.92 8.13 -3.89
CA ILE A 66 -4.11 9.57 -3.78
C ILE A 66 -3.31 10.29 -4.87
N ASN A 67 -2.13 9.77 -5.17
CA ASN A 67 -1.23 10.20 -6.24
C ASN A 67 -0.20 9.09 -6.50
N ASN A 68 0.83 9.38 -7.31
CA ASN A 68 1.83 8.39 -7.70
C ASN A 68 2.72 7.87 -6.54
N TYR A 69 2.78 8.58 -5.42
CA TYR A 69 3.66 8.26 -4.29
C TYR A 69 2.93 7.91 -2.98
N LEU A 70 1.65 8.22 -2.86
CA LEU A 70 0.88 8.08 -1.63
C LEU A 70 -0.45 7.35 -1.87
N ASN A 71 -0.66 6.28 -1.10
CA ASN A 71 -1.94 5.59 -1.02
C ASN A 71 -2.48 5.60 0.40
N LEU A 72 -3.81 5.54 0.50
CA LEU A 72 -4.52 5.25 1.73
C LEU A 72 -5.14 3.86 1.63
N ALA A 73 -4.76 2.96 2.52
CA ALA A 73 -5.23 1.57 2.52
C ALA A 73 -6.03 1.25 3.77
N PHE A 74 -7.04 0.40 3.61
CA PHE A 74 -7.91 -0.09 4.67
C PHE A 74 -7.90 -1.63 4.70
N PRO A 75 -6.87 -2.25 5.29
CA PRO A 75 -6.81 -3.69 5.52
C PRO A 75 -7.87 -4.15 6.51
N ALA A 76 -8.53 -5.26 6.18
CA ALA A 76 -9.28 -6.10 7.11
C ALA A 76 -8.63 -7.49 7.11
N LYS A 77 -8.30 -8.01 8.31
CA LYS A 77 -7.60 -9.28 8.46
C LYS A 77 -8.37 -10.25 9.34
N ILE A 78 -8.24 -11.53 9.03
CA ILE A 78 -8.70 -12.64 9.86
C ILE A 78 -7.52 -13.59 10.03
N GLU A 79 -7.11 -13.84 11.27
CA GLU A 79 -5.88 -14.53 11.62
C GLU A 79 -6.18 -15.64 12.64
N LEU A 80 -5.50 -16.78 12.50
CA LEU A 80 -5.50 -17.89 13.45
C LEU A 80 -4.11 -17.96 14.07
N ALA A 81 -4.00 -17.40 15.28
CA ALA A 81 -2.72 -17.14 15.91
C ALA A 81 -2.47 -17.98 17.17
N ASN A 82 -1.24 -18.46 17.31
CA ASN A 82 -0.72 -18.94 18.59
C ASN A 82 -0.29 -17.71 19.40
N VAL A 83 -0.97 -17.46 20.51
CA VAL A 83 -0.79 -16.25 21.31
C VAL A 83 -0.33 -16.66 22.72
N SER A 84 0.62 -15.91 23.27
CA SER A 84 1.14 -16.17 24.62
C SER A 84 0.01 -16.11 25.67
N GLY A 85 -0.01 -17.11 26.55
CA GLY A 85 -1.04 -17.29 27.59
C GLY A 85 -2.14 -18.28 27.26
N TYR A 86 -2.20 -18.82 26.03
CA TYR A 86 -3.21 -19.80 25.61
C TYR A 86 -2.60 -21.07 25.02
N ILE A 87 -3.24 -22.22 25.30
CA ILE A 87 -2.86 -23.53 24.74
C ILE A 87 -3.39 -23.70 23.31
N ASN A 88 -4.54 -23.10 23.01
CA ASN A 88 -5.21 -23.19 21.72
C ASN A 88 -4.99 -21.94 20.88
N LYS A 89 -5.03 -22.11 19.55
CA LYS A 89 -5.04 -20.99 18.60
C LYS A 89 -6.26 -20.10 18.83
N ARG A 90 -6.06 -18.79 18.73
CA ARG A 90 -7.09 -17.77 18.87
C ARG A 90 -7.40 -17.17 17.51
N THR A 91 -8.67 -16.88 17.26
CA THR A 91 -9.08 -16.12 16.09
C THR A 91 -8.93 -14.64 16.39
N ILE A 92 -8.17 -13.94 15.56
CA ILE A 92 -7.98 -12.49 15.65
C ILE A 92 -8.58 -11.88 14.40
N VAL A 93 -9.41 -10.85 14.57
CA VAL A 93 -9.97 -10.06 13.48
C VAL A 93 -9.49 -8.64 13.63
N SER A 94 -8.88 -8.06 12.61
CA SER A 94 -8.38 -6.68 12.67
C SER A 94 -8.85 -5.84 11.50
N ALA A 95 -8.92 -4.53 11.74
CA ALA A 95 -9.23 -3.52 10.76
C ALA A 95 -8.31 -2.32 10.97
N ASP A 96 -7.63 -1.91 9.90
CA ASP A 96 -6.59 -0.88 9.94
C ASP A 96 -6.89 0.28 8.99
N ALA A 97 -6.28 1.42 9.25
CA ALA A 97 -6.12 2.51 8.30
C ALA A 97 -4.63 2.86 8.21
N VAL A 98 -4.04 2.67 7.03
CA VAL A 98 -2.59 2.82 6.83
C VAL A 98 -2.29 3.74 5.64
N LEU A 99 -1.26 4.57 5.81
CA LEU A 99 -0.68 5.35 4.73
C LEU A 99 0.45 4.53 4.10
N GLN A 100 0.47 4.44 2.78
CA GLN A 100 1.53 3.78 2.03
C GLN A 100 2.27 4.81 1.19
N LEU A 101 3.58 4.94 1.42
CA LEU A 101 4.47 5.73 0.59
C LEU A 101 5.17 4.79 -0.38
N GLN A 102 4.84 4.90 -1.66
CA GLN A 102 5.37 4.06 -2.72
C GLN A 102 6.31 4.85 -3.63
N TYR A 103 7.28 4.15 -4.19
CA TYR A 103 8.11 4.67 -5.27
C TYR A 103 7.65 4.08 -6.59
N TYR A 104 6.65 4.70 -7.22
CA TYR A 104 6.11 4.27 -8.50
C TYR A 104 6.92 4.86 -9.65
N ARG A 105 7.42 3.98 -10.51
CA ARG A 105 7.97 4.30 -11.83
C ARG A 105 7.40 3.33 -12.85
N GLU A 106 7.08 3.84 -14.02
CA GLU A 106 6.56 3.09 -15.17
C GLU A 106 7.52 1.95 -15.55
N ASP A 107 8.83 2.25 -15.64
CA ASP A 107 9.90 1.31 -16.00
C ASP A 107 10.20 0.20 -15.00
N PHE A 108 9.81 0.39 -13.74
CA PHE A 108 10.29 -0.48 -12.68
C PHE A 108 9.33 -1.67 -12.55
N TRP A 109 9.86 -2.87 -12.82
CA TRP A 109 9.14 -4.14 -12.63
C TRP A 109 8.70 -4.36 -11.18
N VAL A 110 9.31 -3.66 -10.22
CA VAL A 110 8.97 -3.69 -8.79
C VAL A 110 8.74 -2.29 -8.25
N VAL A 111 7.64 -2.11 -7.55
CA VAL A 111 7.25 -0.86 -6.89
C VAL A 111 7.40 -1.08 -5.38
N PRO A 112 8.51 -0.65 -4.77
CA PRO A 112 8.68 -0.75 -3.33
C PRO A 112 7.82 0.30 -2.62
N TYR A 113 7.38 -0.02 -1.42
CA TYR A 113 6.67 0.90 -0.55
C TYR A 113 6.99 0.67 0.92
N ILE A 114 6.84 1.73 1.70
CA ILE A 114 6.79 1.67 3.16
C ILE A 114 5.40 2.08 3.62
N PHE A 115 4.99 1.62 4.80
CA PHE A 115 3.68 1.99 5.32
C PHE A 115 3.67 2.08 6.83
N GLY A 116 2.68 2.81 7.33
CA GLY A 116 2.42 2.95 8.75
C GLY A 116 1.00 3.44 9.00
N GLY A 117 0.43 3.09 10.14
CA GLY A 117 -0.91 3.54 10.49
C GLY A 117 -1.35 3.09 11.88
N GLY A 118 -2.66 2.95 12.01
CA GLY A 118 -3.31 2.50 13.24
C GLY A 118 -4.54 1.66 12.92
N GLY A 119 -4.86 0.76 13.82
CA GLY A 119 -6.00 -0.12 13.67
C GLY A 119 -6.49 -0.66 14.99
N ILE A 120 -7.54 -1.46 14.88
CA ILE A 120 -8.14 -2.19 15.99
C ILE A 120 -8.07 -3.69 15.67
N ALA A 121 -7.76 -4.49 16.68
CA ALA A 121 -7.80 -5.94 16.61
C ALA A 121 -8.70 -6.47 17.70
N SER A 122 -9.46 -7.51 17.38
CA SER A 122 -10.35 -8.21 18.28
C SER A 122 -9.92 -9.66 18.41
N GLU A 123 -9.72 -10.14 19.63
CA GLU A 123 -9.47 -11.56 19.90
C GLU A 123 -10.77 -12.25 20.25
N GLU A 124 -11.17 -13.25 19.46
CA GLU A 124 -12.45 -13.98 19.59
C GLU A 124 -13.70 -13.08 19.69
N PHE A 125 -13.65 -11.88 19.12
CA PHE A 125 -14.73 -10.88 19.16
C PHE A 125 -15.04 -10.30 20.55
N ASP A 126 -14.23 -10.61 21.57
CA ASP A 126 -14.48 -10.23 22.96
C ASP A 126 -13.62 -9.05 23.43
N VAL A 127 -12.39 -8.92 22.91
CA VAL A 127 -11.42 -7.93 23.40
C VAL A 127 -10.88 -7.08 22.27
N ASN A 128 -11.25 -5.80 22.25
CA ASN A 128 -10.74 -4.83 21.28
C ASN A 128 -9.46 -4.16 21.81
N ARG A 129 -8.37 -4.28 21.07
CA ARG A 129 -7.10 -3.63 21.32
C ARG A 129 -6.71 -2.72 20.16
N VAL A 130 -5.95 -1.68 20.45
CA VAL A 130 -5.39 -0.78 19.43
C VAL A 130 -4.02 -1.29 19.04
N GLU A 131 -3.75 -1.31 17.74
CA GLU A 131 -2.49 -1.73 17.15
C GLU A 131 -1.96 -0.67 16.18
N PHE A 132 -0.64 -0.61 16.06
CA PHE A 132 0.08 0.30 15.17
C PHE A 132 0.90 -0.54 14.18
N PRO A 133 0.34 -0.85 13.00
CA PRO A 133 1.08 -1.53 11.94
C PRO A 133 2.07 -0.58 11.29
N MET A 134 3.27 -1.09 11.03
CA MET A 134 4.28 -0.44 10.21
C MET A 134 5.10 -1.48 9.47
N GLY A 135 5.57 -1.16 8.28
CA GLY A 135 6.30 -2.15 7.51
C GLY A 135 6.75 -1.68 6.16
N VAL A 136 7.18 -2.65 5.38
CA VAL A 136 7.68 -2.49 4.03
C VAL A 136 7.01 -3.50 3.12
N GLY A 137 6.92 -3.19 1.84
CA GLY A 137 6.42 -4.13 0.85
C GLY A 137 6.93 -3.82 -0.53
N ALA A 138 6.65 -4.74 -1.44
CA ALA A 138 7.00 -4.64 -2.84
C ALA A 138 5.83 -5.14 -3.69
N ASN A 139 5.41 -4.35 -4.67
CA ASN A 139 4.45 -4.75 -5.69
C ASN A 139 5.21 -5.08 -6.97
N ILE A 140 5.29 -6.36 -7.30
CA ILE A 140 5.92 -6.86 -8.52
C ILE A 140 4.87 -6.83 -9.63
N ARG A 141 5.15 -6.13 -10.73
CA ARG A 141 4.23 -5.98 -11.85
C ARG A 141 4.08 -7.30 -12.60
N LEU A 142 2.84 -7.79 -12.74
CA LEU A 142 2.49 -8.96 -13.54
C LEU A 142 1.74 -8.57 -14.83
N GLY A 143 1.16 -7.37 -14.86
CA GLY A 143 0.46 -6.80 -16.00
C GLY A 143 0.03 -5.35 -15.72
N PRO A 144 -0.78 -4.73 -16.61
CA PRO A 144 -1.13 -3.31 -16.50
C PRO A 144 -1.82 -2.92 -15.18
N ASN A 145 -2.70 -3.80 -14.68
CA ASN A 145 -3.51 -3.58 -13.47
C ASN A 145 -3.23 -4.60 -12.36
N SER A 146 -2.21 -5.45 -12.55
CA SER A 146 -2.05 -6.71 -11.83
C SER A 146 -0.66 -6.81 -11.23
N TYR A 147 -0.60 -7.03 -9.92
CA TYR A 147 0.65 -7.04 -9.17
C TYR A 147 0.67 -8.22 -8.20
N LEU A 148 1.81 -8.92 -8.14
CA LEU A 148 2.14 -9.79 -7.02
C LEU A 148 2.63 -8.90 -5.88
N ASN A 149 2.01 -8.98 -4.72
CA ASN A 149 2.41 -8.22 -3.56
C ASN A 149 3.18 -9.11 -2.57
N LEU A 150 4.30 -8.57 -2.08
CA LEU A 150 5.02 -9.07 -0.91
C LEU A 150 5.01 -7.98 0.17
N GLN A 151 4.85 -8.36 1.43
CA GLN A 151 4.77 -7.43 2.56
C GLN A 151 5.43 -8.04 3.81
N GLY A 152 6.20 -7.23 4.53
CA GLY A 152 6.64 -7.50 5.89
C GLY A 152 6.09 -6.42 6.81
N GLU A 153 5.38 -6.81 7.86
CA GLU A 153 4.65 -5.92 8.75
C GLU A 153 4.99 -6.22 10.21
N TYR A 154 5.44 -5.21 10.95
CA TYR A 154 5.50 -5.25 12.39
C TYR A 154 4.28 -4.54 12.97
N ARG A 155 3.58 -5.18 13.90
CA ARG A 155 2.42 -4.63 14.60
C ARG A 155 2.76 -4.47 16.06
N LYS A 156 2.80 -3.22 16.52
CA LYS A 156 2.90 -2.89 17.95
C LYS A 156 1.50 -2.88 18.56
N SER A 157 1.28 -3.61 19.64
CA SER A 157 0.01 -3.60 20.37
C SER A 157 0.08 -2.71 21.61
N GLN A 158 -1.05 -2.13 22.02
CA GLN A 158 -1.18 -1.53 23.36
C GLN A 158 -1.39 -2.57 24.47
N SER A 159 -1.72 -3.81 24.11
CA SER A 159 -1.82 -4.92 25.06
C SER A 159 -0.47 -5.59 25.24
N GLU A 160 -0.18 -6.01 26.47
CA GLU A 160 1.05 -6.75 26.80
C GLU A 160 1.13 -8.08 26.05
N ASP A 161 2.32 -8.45 25.58
CA ASP A 161 2.62 -9.68 24.87
C ASP A 161 1.74 -9.94 23.62
N ARG A 162 1.37 -8.89 22.90
CA ARG A 162 0.56 -8.95 21.67
C ARG A 162 1.23 -8.32 20.46
N ASP A 163 2.49 -7.94 20.57
CA ASP A 163 3.26 -7.52 19.40
C ASP A 163 3.39 -8.70 18.44
N ASN A 164 3.35 -8.43 17.13
CA ASN A 164 3.51 -9.51 16.17
C ASN A 164 4.20 -9.04 14.89
N LEU A 165 4.83 -10.01 14.22
CA LEU A 165 5.46 -9.86 12.93
C LEU A 165 4.63 -10.66 11.92
N GLN A 166 4.24 -10.03 10.81
CA GLN A 166 3.48 -10.64 9.75
C GLN A 166 4.24 -10.57 8.43
N TYR A 167 4.22 -11.66 7.69
CA TYR A 167 4.69 -11.73 6.32
C TYR A 167 3.51 -12.03 5.41
N GLY A 168 3.28 -11.17 4.43
CA GLY A 168 2.19 -11.28 3.47
C GLY A 168 2.71 -11.60 2.08
N ILE A 169 2.06 -12.55 1.41
CA ILE A 169 2.14 -12.71 -0.05
C ILE A 169 0.72 -12.64 -0.60
N GLY A 170 0.53 -11.89 -1.67
CA GLY A 170 -0.81 -11.62 -2.14
C GLY A 170 -0.88 -11.08 -3.55
N TYR A 171 -2.10 -10.76 -3.94
CA TYR A 171 -2.41 -10.14 -5.21
C TYR A 171 -2.93 -8.73 -4.96
N TRP A 172 -2.58 -7.83 -5.86
CA TRP A 172 -3.01 -6.45 -5.82
C TRP A 172 -3.50 -6.05 -7.21
N PHE A 173 -4.74 -5.59 -7.26
CA PHE A 173 -5.48 -5.35 -8.49
C PHE A 173 -6.03 -3.93 -8.54
N ARG A 174 -5.68 -3.18 -9.59
CA ARG A 174 -6.22 -1.83 -9.84
C ARG A 174 -7.61 -1.91 -10.44
N LEU A 175 -8.55 -1.23 -9.80
CA LEU A 175 -9.93 -1.10 -10.24
C LEU A 175 -10.07 0.15 -11.12
N GLY A 176 -10.35 -0.07 -12.39
CA GLY A 176 -10.63 1.00 -13.36
C GLY A 176 -9.82 0.84 -14.65
N PRO A 177 -10.30 1.41 -15.76
CA PRO A 177 -9.50 1.51 -16.97
C PRO A 177 -8.26 2.36 -16.67
N ARG A 178 -7.12 1.94 -17.24
CA ARG A 178 -5.96 2.82 -17.36
C ARG A 178 -6.36 3.92 -18.36
N ASP A 179 -6.13 5.19 -18.01
CA ASP A 179 -6.35 6.27 -18.98
C ASP A 179 -5.37 6.03 -20.15
N PRO A 180 -5.84 5.82 -21.39
CA PRO A 180 -4.95 5.59 -22.52
C PRO A 180 -4.01 6.77 -22.77
N ASN A 181 -4.35 7.98 -22.31
CA ASN A 181 -3.47 9.14 -22.41
C ASN A 181 -2.37 9.17 -21.34
N THR A 182 -2.22 8.13 -20.52
CA THR A 182 -1.18 8.01 -19.48
C THR A 182 -0.30 6.77 -19.67
N ILE A 183 -0.41 6.10 -20.80
CA ILE A 183 0.51 5.02 -21.18
C ILE A 183 1.68 5.68 -21.89
N ASP A 184 2.82 5.61 -21.23
CA ASP A 184 4.19 5.96 -21.64
C ASP A 184 5.03 4.74 -22.10
N GLN A 185 5.01 4.23 -23.33
CA GLN A 185 5.67 2.96 -23.64
C GLN A 185 7.21 3.07 -23.78
N ASP A 186 7.75 4.21 -24.22
CA ASP A 186 9.20 4.42 -24.36
C ASP A 186 9.82 5.42 -23.37
N ASN A 187 8.96 6.07 -22.58
CA ASN A 187 9.21 7.00 -21.48
C ASN A 187 9.90 8.30 -21.89
N ASP A 188 9.56 8.85 -23.05
CA ASP A 188 10.01 10.17 -23.43
C ASP A 188 9.20 11.32 -22.77
N GLY A 189 8.12 10.99 -22.07
CA GLY A 189 7.23 11.92 -21.37
C GLY A 189 6.03 12.39 -22.20
N ILE A 190 5.78 11.77 -23.35
CA ILE A 190 4.61 11.95 -24.22
C ILE A 190 3.83 10.64 -24.18
N SER A 191 2.53 10.70 -23.92
CA SER A 191 1.76 9.45 -23.91
C SER A 191 1.69 8.82 -25.30
N ASP A 192 1.60 7.49 -25.37
CA ASP A 192 1.43 6.70 -26.61
C ASP A 192 0.30 7.24 -27.51
N ALA A 193 -0.70 7.88 -26.92
CA ALA A 193 -1.82 8.49 -27.64
C ALA A 193 -1.46 9.82 -28.33
N ALA A 194 -0.46 10.53 -27.81
CA ALA A 194 0.09 11.79 -28.31
C ALA A 194 1.45 11.63 -28.99
N ASP A 195 2.08 10.46 -28.86
CA ASP A 195 3.36 10.09 -29.41
C ASP A 195 3.20 9.45 -30.81
N GLN A 196 4.00 9.92 -31.77
CA GLN A 196 4.07 9.39 -33.13
C GLN A 196 4.90 8.12 -33.24
N CYS A 197 5.83 7.90 -32.32
CA CYS A 197 6.70 6.74 -32.25
C CYS A 197 6.66 6.08 -30.86
N PRO A 198 5.52 5.50 -30.41
CA PRO A 198 5.31 5.00 -29.03
C PRO A 198 6.28 3.92 -28.52
N THR A 199 7.25 3.50 -29.32
CA THR A 199 8.23 2.47 -28.95
C THR A 199 9.66 2.97 -29.02
N GLU A 200 9.89 4.21 -29.43
CA GLU A 200 11.20 4.79 -29.69
C GLU A 200 11.26 6.22 -29.16
N ALA A 201 11.84 6.38 -27.96
CA ALA A 201 11.86 7.65 -27.26
C ALA A 201 12.41 8.81 -28.10
N GLY A 202 11.68 9.93 -28.13
CA GLY A 202 12.04 11.12 -28.88
C GLY A 202 11.73 12.43 -28.15
N PRO A 203 12.25 13.56 -28.63
CA PRO A 203 11.91 14.85 -28.03
C PRO A 203 10.46 15.25 -28.34
N ALA A 204 9.86 16.06 -27.47
CA ALA A 204 8.56 16.69 -27.72
C ALA A 204 8.51 17.56 -28.99
N ALA A 205 9.66 17.98 -29.53
CA ALA A 205 9.76 18.71 -30.79
C ALA A 205 9.30 17.88 -32.00
N THR A 206 9.51 16.56 -31.95
CA THR A 206 9.19 15.59 -33.00
C THR A 206 8.01 14.70 -32.63
N PHE A 207 7.20 15.13 -31.65
CA PHE A 207 6.05 14.36 -31.14
C PHE A 207 6.46 12.95 -30.70
N GLY A 208 7.64 12.81 -30.10
CA GLY A 208 8.13 11.58 -29.50
C GLY A 208 8.88 10.65 -30.43
N CYS A 209 9.11 11.03 -31.68
CA CYS A 209 9.99 10.28 -32.57
C CYS A 209 11.48 10.66 -32.42
N PRO A 210 12.43 9.72 -32.60
CA PRO A 210 13.86 10.02 -32.58
C PRO A 210 14.25 11.12 -33.58
N ASP A 211 15.20 11.96 -33.19
CA ASP A 211 15.80 13.02 -34.00
C ASP A 211 17.32 12.99 -33.75
N THR A 212 18.03 12.20 -34.57
CA THR A 212 19.46 11.92 -34.35
C THR A 212 20.33 13.11 -34.72
N ASP A 213 19.92 13.96 -35.67
CA ASP A 213 20.69 15.10 -36.13
C ASP A 213 20.23 16.47 -35.57
N LEU A 214 19.18 16.46 -34.75
CA LEU A 214 18.63 17.60 -34.01
C LEU A 214 18.14 18.74 -34.93
N ASP A 215 17.67 18.41 -36.13
CA ASP A 215 17.15 19.37 -37.10
C ASP A 215 15.66 19.71 -36.89
N GLY A 216 14.99 19.01 -35.96
CA GLY A 216 13.59 19.16 -35.63
C GLY A 216 12.64 18.34 -36.52
N VAL A 217 13.17 17.41 -37.32
CA VAL A 217 12.46 16.42 -38.10
C VAL A 217 12.76 15.03 -37.54
N ALA A 218 11.75 14.17 -37.49
CA ALA A 218 11.96 12.78 -37.08
C ALA A 218 12.80 12.01 -38.12
N ASP A 219 13.63 11.07 -37.65
CA ASP A 219 14.53 10.22 -38.48
C ASP A 219 13.80 9.26 -39.46
#